data_AF-A0A524GPT1-F1
#
_entry.id   AF-A0A524GPT1-F1
#
_cell.length_a   1.000
_cell.length_b   1.000
_cell.length_c   1.000
_cell.angle_alpha   90.00
_cell.angle_beta   90.00
_cell.angle_gamma   90.00
#
_symmetry.space_group_name_H-M   'P 1'
#
loop_
_entity.id
_entity.type
_entity.pdbx_description
1 polymer ?
#
loop_
_entity_poly.entity_id
_entity_poly.type
_entity_poly.pdbx_seq_one_letter_code
_entity_poly.pdbx_strand_id
1 'polypeptide(L)'
;MKRLIVLMVLVSISALGKPKAPNIVFILADDQGWNALSARMDPNDPGSGSTYYQTPNLAKLAAEGMRFSQAYSPAPTCSPTRHSIQFGRSPASLKIFGADGIKDWDAGNDESLAHVLKSINPDYVCAHLGKWHLGREPGELGYDVHEGDKGNKDGNDKEFGDDPKKIFSLS
;
A
#
# COMPACT_ATOMS: atom_id res chain seq x y z
N MET A 1 25.69 -47.00 -33.00
CA MET A 1 26.06 -45.61 -32.65
C MET A 1 24.95 -44.60 -33.01
N LYS A 2 23.70 -44.80 -32.56
CA LYS A 2 22.57 -43.88 -32.86
C LYS A 2 21.55 -43.71 -31.71
N ARG A 3 21.88 -44.17 -30.48
CA ARG A 3 20.96 -44.12 -29.33
C ARG A 3 21.40 -43.17 -28.20
N LEU A 4 22.51 -42.44 -28.38
CA LEU A 4 23.09 -41.61 -27.31
C LEU A 4 22.72 -40.12 -27.39
N ILE A 5 22.07 -39.66 -28.46
CA ILE A 5 21.80 -38.22 -28.68
C ILE A 5 20.44 -37.79 -28.09
N VAL A 6 19.53 -38.71 -27.79
CA VAL A 6 18.17 -38.37 -27.32
C VAL A 6 18.12 -38.04 -25.82
N LEU A 7 19.14 -38.42 -25.02
CA LEU A 7 19.13 -38.18 -23.57
C LEU A 7 19.63 -36.79 -23.15
N MET A 8 20.27 -36.03 -24.05
CA MET A 8 20.90 -34.75 -23.71
C MET A 8 20.00 -33.52 -23.93
N VAL A 9 18.82 -33.70 -24.55
CA VAL A 9 17.89 -32.59 -24.87
C VAL A 9 16.80 -32.40 -23.80
N LEU A 10 16.68 -33.31 -22.83
CA LEU A 10 15.62 -33.26 -21.80
C LEU A 10 16.00 -32.51 -20.50
N VAL A 11 17.22 -31.98 -20.37
CA VAL A 11 17.69 -31.37 -19.10
C VAL A 11 17.67 -29.83 -19.11
N SER A 12 17.41 -29.17 -20.23
CA SER A 12 17.56 -27.69 -20.32
C SER A 12 16.27 -26.87 -20.16
N ILE A 13 15.13 -27.47 -19.81
CA ILE A 13 13.86 -26.71 -19.64
C ILE A 13 13.67 -26.18 -18.20
N SER A 14 14.47 -26.61 -17.23
CA SER A 14 14.26 -26.26 -15.81
C SER A 14 14.87 -24.93 -15.35
N ALA A 15 15.27 -24.03 -16.26
CA ALA A 15 15.91 -22.75 -15.92
C ALA A 15 15.14 -21.52 -16.40
N LEU A 16 13.81 -21.58 -16.53
CA LEU A 16 13.02 -20.35 -16.37
C LEU A 16 13.19 -19.91 -14.92
N GLY A 17 14.17 -19.03 -14.68
CA GLY A 17 14.40 -18.43 -13.37
C GLY A 17 13.09 -17.93 -12.81
N LYS A 18 12.81 -18.23 -11.53
CA LYS A 18 11.61 -17.74 -10.86
C LYS A 18 11.49 -16.23 -11.16
N PRO A 19 10.34 -15.75 -11.64
CA PRO A 19 10.16 -14.32 -11.85
C PRO A 19 10.57 -13.60 -10.58
N LYS A 20 11.43 -12.59 -10.72
CA LYS A 20 11.84 -11.78 -9.57
C LYS A 20 10.59 -11.23 -8.90
N ALA A 21 10.53 -11.32 -7.58
CA ALA A 21 9.46 -10.70 -6.81
C ALA A 21 9.39 -9.20 -7.16
N PRO A 22 8.20 -8.65 -7.41
CA PRO A 22 8.06 -7.23 -7.76
C PRO A 22 8.33 -6.34 -6.54
N ASN A 23 8.79 -5.12 -6.78
CA ASN A 23 8.73 -4.09 -5.73
C ASN A 23 7.30 -3.57 -5.65
N ILE A 24 6.73 -3.55 -4.44
CA ILE A 24 5.37 -3.09 -4.20
C ILE A 24 5.44 -1.72 -3.53
N VAL A 25 4.84 -0.71 -4.16
CA VAL A 25 4.72 0.64 -3.61
C VAL A 25 3.23 0.93 -3.42
N PHE A 26 2.81 1.06 -2.17
CA PHE A 26 1.43 1.39 -1.82
C PHE A 26 1.34 2.84 -1.35
N ILE A 27 0.64 3.68 -2.11
CA ILE A 27 0.46 5.10 -1.80
C ILE A 27 -0.96 5.28 -1.28
N LEU A 28 -1.09 5.75 -0.04
CA LEU A 28 -2.36 6.05 0.60
C LEU A 28 -2.47 7.54 0.89
N ALA A 29 -3.37 8.23 0.19
CA ALA A 29 -3.70 9.63 0.47
C ALA A 29 -4.68 9.72 1.65
N ASP A 30 -4.53 10.74 2.49
CA ASP A 30 -5.42 11.02 3.63
C ASP A 30 -6.49 12.03 3.22
N ASP A 31 -7.75 11.73 3.52
CA ASP A 31 -8.93 12.56 3.21
C ASP A 31 -9.09 12.99 1.73
N GLN A 32 -8.59 12.18 0.79
CA GLN A 32 -8.73 12.44 -0.63
C GLN A 32 -10.16 12.12 -1.13
N GLY A 33 -10.84 13.13 -1.67
CA GLY A 33 -12.11 12.94 -2.36
C GLY A 33 -11.96 12.16 -3.67
N TRP A 34 -13.01 11.41 -4.05
CA TRP A 34 -13.03 10.62 -5.29
C TRP A 34 -12.81 11.45 -6.56
N ASN A 35 -13.24 12.72 -6.54
CA ASN A 35 -13.07 13.68 -7.64
C ASN A 35 -11.90 14.66 -7.43
N ALA A 36 -11.05 14.45 -6.43
CA ALA A 36 -10.00 15.42 -6.05
C ALA A 36 -8.70 15.32 -6.87
N LEU A 37 -8.71 14.61 -8.00
CA LEU A 37 -7.54 14.44 -8.89
C LEU A 37 -7.79 15.09 -10.25
N SER A 38 -6.74 15.53 -10.94
CA SER A 38 -6.90 16.04 -12.33
C SER A 38 -7.39 14.95 -13.30
N ALA A 39 -7.09 13.68 -13.00
CA ALA A 39 -7.59 12.56 -13.77
C ALA A 39 -9.05 12.25 -13.39
N ARG A 40 -9.85 11.93 -14.41
CA ARG A 40 -11.20 11.38 -14.21
C ARG A 40 -11.11 9.92 -13.75
N MET A 41 -11.67 9.63 -12.59
CA MET A 41 -11.73 8.27 -12.04
C MET A 41 -12.80 7.41 -12.71
N ASP A 42 -13.84 8.02 -13.27
CA ASP A 42 -14.80 7.40 -14.20
C ASP A 42 -14.78 8.17 -15.53
N PRO A 43 -14.37 7.53 -16.65
CA PRO A 43 -14.33 8.20 -17.95
C PRO A 43 -15.71 8.69 -18.43
N ASN A 44 -16.80 8.12 -17.93
CA ASN A 44 -18.18 8.47 -18.31
C ASN A 44 -18.79 9.55 -17.42
N ASP A 45 -18.18 9.86 -16.28
CA ASP A 45 -18.61 10.93 -15.38
C ASP A 45 -17.64 12.12 -15.46
N PRO A 46 -18.05 13.26 -16.06
CA PRO A 46 -17.20 14.46 -16.14
C PRO A 46 -16.87 15.06 -14.77
N GLY A 47 -17.67 14.75 -13.73
CA GLY A 47 -17.47 15.19 -12.35
C GLY A 47 -16.53 14.30 -11.52
N SER A 48 -16.05 13.18 -12.07
CA SER A 48 -15.13 12.25 -11.39
C SER A 48 -13.66 12.69 -11.38
N GLY A 49 -13.38 13.94 -11.76
CA GLY A 49 -12.08 14.58 -11.71
C GLY A 49 -12.22 16.09 -11.49
N SER A 50 -11.12 16.76 -11.21
CA SER A 50 -11.06 18.17 -10.86
C SER A 50 -10.32 18.98 -11.92
N THR A 51 -10.90 20.10 -12.33
CA THR A 51 -10.21 21.12 -13.14
C THR A 51 -9.41 22.09 -12.29
N TYR A 52 -9.55 22.05 -10.96
CA TYR A 52 -8.87 22.93 -10.01
C TYR A 52 -7.57 22.30 -9.50
N TYR A 53 -7.62 21.05 -9.05
CA TYR A 53 -6.44 20.35 -8.53
C TYR A 53 -5.51 19.93 -9.67
N GLN A 54 -4.21 20.18 -9.50
CA GLN A 54 -3.18 19.82 -10.46
C GLN A 54 -2.33 18.66 -9.93
N THR A 55 -2.56 17.45 -10.45
CA THR A 55 -1.91 16.22 -10.02
C THR A 55 -1.29 15.49 -11.23
N PRO A 56 -0.32 16.08 -11.94
CA PRO A 56 0.17 15.57 -13.22
C PRO A 56 0.80 14.17 -13.11
N ASN A 57 1.51 13.87 -12.02
CA ASN A 57 2.10 12.55 -11.80
C ASN A 57 1.03 11.46 -11.59
N LEU A 58 -0.03 11.76 -10.84
CA LEU A 58 -1.16 10.85 -10.65
C LEU A 58 -1.97 10.70 -11.94
N ALA A 59 -2.09 11.77 -12.73
CA ALA A 59 -2.74 11.71 -14.04
C ALA A 59 -1.97 10.80 -15.02
N LYS A 60 -0.63 10.88 -15.02
CA LYS A 60 0.22 9.96 -15.76
C LYS A 60 0.05 8.52 -15.30
N LEU A 61 0.11 8.25 -13.99
CA LEU A 61 -0.09 6.92 -13.44
C LEU A 61 -1.46 6.33 -13.83
N ALA A 62 -2.51 7.16 -13.78
CA ALA A 62 -3.87 6.77 -14.14
C ALA A 62 -4.05 6.49 -15.65
N ALA A 63 -3.23 7.10 -16.52
CA ALA A 63 -3.23 6.88 -17.96
C ALA A 63 -2.40 5.66 -18.39
N GLU A 64 -1.30 5.37 -17.68
CA GLU A 64 -0.40 4.24 -17.96
C GLU A 64 -0.86 2.94 -17.28
N GLY A 65 -1.69 3.04 -16.25
CA GLY A 65 -2.15 1.92 -15.43
C GLY A 65 -3.63 1.62 -15.53
N MET A 66 -4.12 0.94 -14.48
CA MET A 66 -5.53 0.63 -14.31
C MET A 66 -6.17 1.61 -13.32
N ARG A 67 -7.38 2.07 -13.66
CA ARG A 67 -8.22 2.88 -12.77
C ARG A 67 -9.41 2.06 -12.32
N PHE A 68 -9.77 2.20 -11.05
CA PHE A 68 -10.98 1.61 -10.49
C PHE A 68 -12.00 2.73 -10.25
N SER A 69 -13.06 2.77 -11.06
CA SER A 69 -14.14 3.76 -10.90
C SER A 69 -14.98 3.51 -9.66
N GLN A 70 -14.92 2.31 -9.09
CA GLN A 70 -15.67 1.85 -7.92
C GLN A 70 -14.72 1.29 -6.84
N ALA A 71 -13.72 2.07 -6.43
CA ALA A 71 -12.83 1.75 -5.32
C ALA A 71 -13.37 2.32 -4.00
N TYR A 72 -14.02 1.48 -3.19
CA TYR A 72 -14.64 1.89 -1.94
C TYR A 72 -13.67 1.79 -0.76
N SER A 73 -13.68 2.81 0.09
CA SER A 73 -13.03 2.74 1.40
C SER A 73 -13.79 1.77 2.32
N PRO A 74 -13.11 0.91 3.10
CA PRO A 74 -13.73 0.04 4.09
C PRO A 74 -14.56 0.78 5.15
N ALA A 75 -14.23 2.04 5.41
CA ALA A 75 -14.94 2.92 6.33
C ALA A 75 -14.83 4.39 5.91
N PRO A 76 -15.75 5.27 6.36
CA PRO A 76 -15.66 6.71 6.13
C PRO A 76 -14.70 7.44 7.09
N THR A 77 -13.82 6.72 7.80
CA THR A 77 -12.85 7.29 8.76
C THR A 77 -11.48 6.66 8.60
N CYS A 78 -10.42 7.42 8.94
CA CYS A 78 -9.04 7.05 8.65
C CYS A 78 -8.56 5.80 9.41
N SER A 79 -8.75 5.72 10.73
CA SER A 79 -8.25 4.58 11.52
C SER A 79 -8.87 3.24 11.09
N PRO A 80 -10.20 3.08 11.02
CA PRO A 80 -10.82 1.82 10.55
C PRO A 80 -10.40 1.40 9.14
N THR A 81 -10.21 2.36 8.24
CA THR A 81 -9.72 2.13 6.88
C THR A 81 -8.29 1.58 6.89
N ARG A 82 -7.38 2.19 7.66
CA ARG A 82 -5.98 1.78 7.77
C ARG A 82 -5.85 0.39 8.41
N HIS A 83 -6.64 0.08 9.42
CA HIS A 83 -6.70 -1.28 9.98
C HIS A 83 -7.16 -2.30 8.94
N SER A 84 -8.20 -1.97 8.17
CA SER A 84 -8.72 -2.87 7.13
C SER A 84 -7.69 -3.13 6.03
N ILE A 85 -6.91 -2.11 5.64
CA ILE A 85 -5.80 -2.25 4.70
C ILE A 85 -4.71 -3.17 5.29
N GLN A 86 -4.37 -2.99 6.57
CA GLN A 86 -3.28 -3.72 7.19
C GLN A 86 -3.58 -5.20 7.40
N PHE A 87 -4.83 -5.55 7.69
CA PHE A 87 -5.23 -6.90 8.09
C PHE A 87 -6.14 -7.61 7.08
N GLY A 88 -6.55 -6.93 6.01
CA GLY A 88 -7.44 -7.51 5.00
C GLY A 88 -8.83 -7.88 5.52
N ARG A 89 -9.27 -7.28 6.63
CA ARG A 89 -10.52 -7.59 7.34
C ARG A 89 -11.42 -6.36 7.41
N SER A 90 -12.73 -6.57 7.48
CA SER A 90 -13.67 -5.45 7.62
C SER A 90 -13.54 -4.77 8.99
N PRO A 91 -13.88 -3.48 9.12
CA PRO A 91 -13.88 -2.79 10.42
C PRO A 91 -14.66 -3.53 11.50
N ALA A 92 -15.81 -4.11 11.15
CA ALA A 92 -16.63 -4.89 12.06
C ALA A 92 -15.92 -6.18 12.54
N SER A 93 -15.23 -6.88 11.64
CA SER A 93 -14.44 -8.08 12.01
C SER A 93 -13.26 -7.74 12.91
N LEU A 94 -12.70 -6.54 12.76
CA LEU A 94 -11.61 -6.01 13.59
C LEU A 94 -12.11 -5.34 14.87
N LYS A 95 -13.43 -5.22 15.06
CA LYS A 95 -14.08 -4.53 16.19
C LYS A 95 -13.70 -3.05 16.31
N ILE A 96 -13.47 -2.38 15.19
CA ILE A 96 -13.15 -0.95 15.15
C ILE A 96 -14.31 -0.14 14.56
N PHE A 97 -14.87 0.78 15.34
CA PHE A 97 -16.13 1.48 15.01
C PHE A 97 -15.99 3.01 14.87
N GLY A 98 -14.81 3.58 15.09
CA GLY A 98 -14.57 5.02 14.96
C GLY A 98 -13.09 5.37 15.01
N ALA A 99 -12.77 6.65 14.74
CA ALA A 99 -11.40 7.14 14.74
C ALA A 99 -10.76 7.10 16.14
N ASP A 100 -11.56 7.30 17.19
CA ASP A 100 -11.14 7.22 18.61
C ASP A 100 -11.19 5.78 19.16
N GLY A 101 -11.67 4.82 18.36
CA GLY A 101 -11.87 3.42 18.72
C GLY A 101 -10.61 2.56 18.58
N ILE A 102 -9.42 3.16 18.64
CA ILE A 102 -8.13 2.46 18.59
C ILE A 102 -7.83 1.84 19.97
N LYS A 103 -8.76 1.02 20.46
CA LYS A 103 -8.60 0.23 21.67
C LYS A 103 -9.25 -1.11 21.41
N ASP A 104 -8.55 -2.18 21.80
CA ASP A 104 -9.10 -3.53 21.83
C ASP A 104 -9.57 -4.08 20.47
N TRP A 105 -8.94 -3.64 19.36
CA TRP A 105 -9.17 -4.20 18.03
C TRP A 105 -8.51 -5.57 17.87
N ASP A 106 -9.15 -6.42 17.05
CA ASP A 106 -8.95 -7.87 17.06
C ASP A 106 -8.22 -8.36 15.80
N ALA A 107 -6.89 -8.36 15.85
CA ALA A 107 -6.03 -9.06 14.89
C ALA A 107 -4.63 -9.32 15.48
N GLY A 108 -4.06 -10.47 15.15
CA GLY A 108 -2.67 -10.83 15.48
C GLY A 108 -1.67 -9.98 14.70
N ASN A 109 -0.44 -9.86 15.22
CA ASN A 109 0.62 -9.14 14.51
C ASN A 109 1.02 -9.87 13.21
N ASP A 110 0.99 -11.20 13.22
CA ASP A 110 1.29 -12.08 12.09
C ASP A 110 0.28 -11.98 10.93
N GLU A 111 -0.93 -11.50 11.21
CA GLU A 111 -1.93 -11.18 10.18
C GLU A 111 -1.63 -9.88 9.42
N SER A 112 -0.65 -9.09 9.87
CA SER A 112 -0.33 -7.81 9.25
C SER A 112 0.20 -7.98 7.83
N LEU A 113 -0.06 -7.00 6.96
CA LEU A 113 0.38 -6.99 5.56
C LEU A 113 1.89 -7.27 5.41
N ALA A 114 2.73 -6.68 6.27
CA ALA A 114 4.18 -6.90 6.19
C ALA A 114 4.58 -8.33 6.61
N HIS A 115 3.97 -8.89 7.65
CA HIS A 115 4.22 -10.30 8.02
C HIS A 115 3.74 -11.26 6.94
N VAL A 116 2.57 -11.01 6.34
CA VAL A 116 2.05 -11.80 5.23
C VAL A 116 3.01 -11.75 4.03
N LEU A 117 3.48 -10.56 3.63
CA LEU A 117 4.46 -10.42 2.54
C LEU A 117 5.76 -11.18 2.84
N LYS A 118 6.30 -11.06 4.05
CA LYS A 118 7.53 -11.75 4.48
C LYS A 118 7.37 -13.26 4.61
N SER A 119 6.18 -13.74 4.94
CA SER A 119 5.88 -15.19 4.95
C SER A 119 5.88 -15.80 3.54
N ILE A 120 5.53 -15.01 2.52
CA ILE A 120 5.57 -15.40 1.10
C ILE A 120 7.00 -15.33 0.56
N ASN A 121 7.71 -14.24 0.89
CA ASN A 121 9.10 -14.05 0.51
C ASN A 121 9.86 -13.29 1.63
N PRO A 122 10.74 -13.96 2.38
CA PRO A 122 11.45 -13.35 3.51
C PRO A 122 12.45 -12.26 3.08
N ASP A 123 12.76 -12.15 1.78
CA ASP A 123 13.66 -11.11 1.25
C ASP A 123 12.98 -9.74 1.10
N TYR A 124 11.66 -9.63 1.32
CA TYR A 124 11.00 -8.34 1.33
C TYR A 124 11.46 -7.50 2.53
N VAL A 125 11.89 -6.27 2.22
CA VAL A 125 12.07 -5.20 3.21
C VAL A 125 10.82 -4.31 3.16
N CYS A 126 10.15 -4.16 4.30
CA CYS A 126 8.90 -3.41 4.40
C CYS A 126 9.15 -2.05 5.07
N ALA A 127 8.69 -0.97 4.44
CA ALA A 127 8.78 0.38 4.97
C ALA A 127 7.39 1.03 5.10
N HIS A 128 7.16 1.77 6.18
CA HIS A 128 5.98 2.61 6.37
C HIS A 128 6.38 4.04 6.70
N LEU A 129 5.98 4.99 5.85
CA LEU A 129 6.36 6.40 5.97
C LEU A 129 5.09 7.26 5.96
N GLY A 130 4.99 8.21 6.89
CA GLY A 130 3.84 9.06 7.11
C GLY A 130 2.91 8.57 8.21
N LYS A 131 1.67 9.07 8.19
CA LYS A 131 0.64 8.78 9.20
C LYS A 131 0.32 7.28 9.28
N TRP A 132 0.34 6.73 10.48
CA TRP A 132 0.09 5.32 10.77
C TRP A 132 -1.29 5.11 11.39
N HIS A 133 -1.51 5.65 12.60
CA HIS A 133 -2.82 5.73 13.24
C HIS A 133 -3.50 4.36 13.53
N LEU A 134 -2.70 3.37 13.98
CA LEU A 134 -3.20 2.04 14.38
C LEU A 134 -3.06 1.73 15.89
N GLY A 135 -2.33 2.55 16.66
CA GLY A 135 -2.15 2.35 18.10
C GLY A 135 -1.24 1.18 18.50
N ARG A 136 -0.65 0.49 17.52
CA ARG A 136 0.52 -0.40 17.68
C ARG A 136 1.65 0.22 16.89
N GLU A 137 2.90 -0.01 17.26
CA GLU A 137 4.05 0.47 16.50
C GLU A 137 4.19 -0.29 15.17
N PRO A 138 4.56 0.36 14.04
CA PRO A 138 4.76 -0.35 12.77
C PRO A 138 5.78 -1.49 12.86
N GLY A 139 6.82 -1.35 13.69
CA GLY A 139 7.81 -2.40 13.93
C GLY A 139 7.18 -3.68 14.51
N GLU A 140 6.18 -3.56 15.39
CA GLU A 140 5.43 -4.71 15.92
C GLU A 140 4.62 -5.44 14.84
N LEU A 141 4.25 -4.72 13.78
CA LEU A 141 3.56 -5.24 12.61
C LEU A 141 4.50 -5.63 11.47
N GLY A 142 5.81 -5.73 11.70
CA GLY A 142 6.77 -6.31 10.75
C GLY A 142 7.39 -5.33 9.75
N TYR A 143 7.25 -4.02 9.96
CA TYR A 143 7.94 -3.00 9.15
C TYR A 143 9.38 -2.78 9.64
N ASP A 144 10.35 -2.86 8.73
CA ASP A 144 11.79 -2.69 9.02
C ASP A 144 12.20 -1.22 9.11
N VAL A 145 11.53 -0.36 8.33
CA VAL A 145 11.78 1.08 8.28
C VAL A 145 10.47 1.80 8.56
N HIS A 146 10.41 2.59 9.62
CA HIS A 146 9.20 3.31 9.99
C HIS A 146 9.47 4.59 10.79
N GLU A 147 8.46 5.46 10.82
CA GLU A 147 8.47 6.73 11.57
C GLU A 147 7.76 6.65 12.93
N GLY A 148 7.34 5.43 13.31
CA GLY A 148 6.65 5.14 14.58
C GLY A 148 5.13 5.24 14.47
N ASP A 149 4.41 5.21 15.60
CA ASP A 149 2.95 5.38 15.67
C ASP A 149 2.52 6.85 15.45
N LYS A 150 2.83 7.39 14.27
CA LYS A 150 2.47 8.77 13.89
C LYS A 150 0.95 8.88 13.71
N GLY A 151 0.33 9.78 14.49
CA GLY A 151 -1.10 10.05 14.45
C GLY A 151 -1.49 11.23 13.55
N ASN A 152 -2.67 11.80 13.82
CA ASN A 152 -3.19 12.97 13.09
C ASN A 152 -2.32 14.23 13.20
N LYS A 153 -1.56 14.38 14.29
CA LYS A 153 -0.75 15.57 14.55
C LYS A 153 0.64 15.49 13.93
N ASP A 154 1.15 14.27 13.81
CA ASP A 154 2.59 14.02 13.63
C ASP A 154 2.92 13.45 12.25
N GLY A 155 1.90 13.15 11.43
CA GLY A 155 2.07 12.52 10.10
C GLY A 155 2.89 13.34 9.10
N ASN A 156 3.07 14.64 9.36
CA ASN A 156 3.88 15.58 8.56
C ASN A 156 5.12 16.09 9.33
N ASP A 157 5.46 15.49 10.48
CA ASP A 157 6.55 15.99 11.30
C ASP A 157 7.90 15.82 10.60
N LYS A 158 8.72 16.87 10.73
CA LYS A 158 9.99 17.04 10.02
C LYS A 158 11.15 16.26 10.64
N GLU A 159 10.87 15.25 11.47
CA GLU A 159 11.88 14.59 12.31
C GLU A 159 12.78 13.63 11.53
N PHE A 160 12.37 13.16 10.34
CA PHE A 160 13.28 12.52 9.39
C PHE A 160 14.03 13.60 8.61
N GLY A 161 15.37 13.60 8.69
CA GLY A 161 16.26 14.59 8.06
C GLY A 161 16.02 14.80 6.56
N ASP A 162 16.73 14.03 5.71
CA ASP A 162 16.40 13.90 4.28
C ASP A 162 15.11 13.08 4.14
N ASP A 163 14.00 13.71 4.50
CA ASP A 163 12.67 13.11 4.46
C ASP A 163 12.33 12.74 3.00
N PRO A 164 12.23 11.44 2.66
CA PRO A 164 11.89 11.02 1.31
C PRO A 164 10.50 11.51 0.88
N LYS A 165 9.62 11.89 1.83
CA LYS A 165 8.32 12.52 1.54
C LYS A 165 8.47 13.93 0.94
N LYS A 166 9.61 14.59 1.16
CA LYS A 166 9.90 15.95 0.67
C LYS A 166 10.63 16.00 -0.66
N ILE A 167 11.02 14.86 -1.24
CA ILE A 167 11.86 14.82 -2.46
C ILE A 167 11.21 15.52 -3.68
N PHE A 168 9.90 15.80 -3.63
CA PHE A 168 9.18 16.63 -4.59
C PHE A 168 8.21 17.63 -3.93
N SER A 169 8.43 18.05 -2.68
CA SER A 169 7.61 19.14 -2.12
C SER A 169 7.80 20.37 -2.99
N LEU A 170 6.71 20.99 -3.43
CA LEU A 170 6.71 22.26 -4.15
C LEU A 170 7.33 23.33 -3.26
N SER A 171 8.66 23.45 -3.28
CA SER A 171 9.40 24.62 -2.86
C SER A 171 9.44 25.64 -3.98
#